data_AF-A0A561QHE4-F1
#
_entry.id   AF-A0A561QHE4-F1
#
_cell.length_a   1.000
_cell.length_b   1.000
_cell.length_c   1.000
_cell.angle_alpha   90.00
_cell.angle_beta   90.00
_cell.angle_gamma   90.00
#
_symmetry.space_group_name_H-M   'P 1'
#
loop_
_entity.id
_entity.type
_entity.pdbx_description
1 polymer ?
#
loop_
_entity_poly.entity_id
_entity_poly.type
_entity_poly.pdbx_seq_one_letter_code
_entity_poly.pdbx_strand_id
1 'polypeptide(L)' 'MSKILARAFEAARELPAEMQDELGGILLRLMGEETEEDVYELTPEEEADLDEALAEVERGELATDEEVRAVLAKYRL' A
#
# COMPACT_ATOMS: atom_id res chain seq x y z
N MET A 1 16.89 10.37 23.10
CA MET A 1 16.22 10.79 21.85
C MET A 1 16.88 12.04 21.29
N SER A 2 16.90 12.21 19.96
CA SER A 2 17.32 13.49 19.35
C SER A 2 16.35 14.61 19.77
N LYS A 3 16.80 15.87 19.71
CA LYS A 3 15.94 17.02 20.09
C LYS A 3 14.66 17.09 19.25
N ILE A 4 14.76 16.74 17.96
CA ILE A 4 13.63 16.73 17.04
C ILE A 4 12.68 15.57 17.36
N LEU A 5 13.22 14.37 17.59
CA LEU A 5 12.40 13.19 17.89
C LEU A 5 11.64 13.35 19.20
N ALA A 6 12.29 13.89 20.25
CA ALA A 6 11.63 14.16 21.53
C ALA A 6 10.45 15.14 21.37
N ARG A 7 10.61 16.21 20.57
CA ARG A 7 9.53 17.16 20.29
C ARG A 7 8.38 16.51 19.50
N ALA A 8 8.71 15.64 18.54
CA ALA A 8 7.70 14.93 17.77
C ALA A 8 6.85 14.01 18.66
N PHE A 9 7.47 13.27 19.59
CA PHE A 9 6.74 12.44 20.55
C PHE A 9 5.84 13.26 21.47
N GLU A 10 6.34 14.38 22.02
CA GLU A 10 5.50 15.25 22.86
C GLU A 10 4.30 15.82 22.10
N ALA A 11 4.47 16.20 20.82
CA ALA A 11 3.36 16.63 19.99
C ALA A 11 2.37 15.49 19.69
N ALA A 12 2.87 14.28 19.43
CA ALA A 12 2.04 13.11 19.15
C ALA A 12 1.17 12.72 20.35
N ARG A 13 1.68 12.85 21.59
CA ARG A 13 0.94 12.52 22.83
C ARG A 13 -0.34 13.32 23.03
N GLU A 14 -0.45 14.51 22.43
CA GLU A 14 -1.62 15.37 22.52
C GLU A 14 -2.71 15.03 21.47
N LEU A 15 -2.42 14.11 20.54
CA LEU A 15 -3.36 13.69 19.50
C LEU A 15 -4.40 12.68 20.06
N PRO A 16 -5.54 12.49 19.39
CA PRO A 16 -6.44 11.36 19.66
C PRO A 16 -5.73 10.02 19.51
N ALA A 17 -6.14 9.01 20.29
CA ALA A 17 -5.51 7.68 20.31
C ALA A 17 -5.38 7.06 18.91
N GLU A 18 -6.44 7.14 18.09
CA GLU A 18 -6.44 6.63 16.71
C GLU A 18 -5.33 7.26 15.85
N MET A 19 -5.10 8.57 15.99
CA MET A 19 -4.02 9.26 15.26
C MET A 19 -2.63 8.94 15.84
N GLN A 20 -2.54 8.63 17.13
CA GLN A 20 -1.29 8.16 17.74
C GLN A 20 -0.93 6.78 17.20
N ASP A 21 -1.91 5.88 17.09
CA ASP A 21 -1.73 4.53 16.55
C ASP A 21 -1.33 4.57 15.07
N GLU A 22 -1.98 5.43 14.27
CA GLU A 22 -1.60 5.65 12.86
C GLU A 22 -0.15 6.14 12.71
N LEU A 23 0.25 7.15 13.49
CA LEU A 23 1.63 7.64 13.50
C LEU A 23 2.62 6.58 13.98
N GLY A 24 2.22 5.77 14.96
CA GLY A 24 2.99 4.62 15.43
C GLY A 24 3.25 3.62 14.30
N GLY A 25 2.20 3.22 13.57
CA GLY A 25 2.31 2.32 12.42
C GLY A 25 3.23 2.86 11.32
N ILE A 26 3.14 4.16 11.00
CA ILE A 26 4.06 4.79 10.02
C ILE A 26 5.52 4.72 10.48
N LEU A 27 5.79 4.98 11.76
CA LEU A 27 7.15 4.93 12.31
C LEU A 27 7.70 3.50 12.34
N LEU A 28 6.89 2.52 12.73
CA LEU A 28 7.27 1.10 12.71
C LEU A 28 7.60 0.65 11.29
N ARG A 29 6.74 0.98 10.31
CA ARG A 29 7.01 0.74 8.88
C ARG A 29 8.31 1.37 8.41
N LEU A 30 8.57 2.62 8.78
CA LEU A 30 9.82 3.32 8.43
C LEU A 30 11.06 2.61 9.01
N MET A 31 10.93 1.96 10.17
CA MET A 31 12.00 1.22 10.82
C MET A 31 12.13 -0.23 10.32
N GLY A 32 11.25 -0.68 9.42
CA GLY A 32 11.17 -2.07 8.99
C GLY A 32 10.64 -2.99 10.09
N GLU A 33 9.95 -2.43 11.08
CA GLU A 33 9.19 -3.17 12.10
C GLU A 33 7.73 -3.34 11.68
N GLU A 34 7.49 -3.51 10.38
CA GLU A 34 6.19 -4.01 9.91
C GLU A 34 5.97 -5.38 10.53
N THR A 35 4.80 -5.56 11.14
CA THR A 35 4.44 -6.88 11.62
C THR A 35 4.08 -7.75 10.41
N GLU A 36 4.31 -9.07 10.46
CA GLU A 36 3.84 -9.98 9.39
C GLU A 36 2.32 -9.85 9.15
N GLU A 37 1.57 -9.34 10.13
CA GLU A 37 0.14 -9.05 10.03
C GLU A 37 -0.19 -7.86 9.11
N ASP A 38 0.77 -6.98 8.80
CA ASP A 38 0.60 -5.81 7.94
C ASP A 38 0.82 -6.12 6.45
N VAL A 39 1.36 -7.30 6.12
CA VAL A 39 1.59 -7.73 4.74
C VAL A 39 0.44 -8.63 4.31
N TYR A 40 -0.27 -8.23 3.26
CA TYR A 40 -1.27 -9.11 2.65
C TYR A 40 -0.57 -10.27 1.95
N GLU A 41 -0.71 -11.46 2.52
CA GLU A 41 -0.28 -12.71 1.89
C GLU A 41 -1.32 -13.13 0.85
N LEU A 42 -0.87 -13.23 -0.41
CA LEU A 42 -1.73 -13.69 -1.50
C LEU A 42 -2.20 -15.11 -1.23
N THR A 43 -3.45 -15.39 -1.55
CA THR A 43 -3.88 -16.78 -1.70
C THR A 43 -3.18 -17.43 -2.89
N PRO A 44 -3.03 -18.76 -2.92
CA PRO A 44 -2.42 -19.44 -4.06
C PRO A 44 -3.10 -19.17 -5.41
N GLU A 45 -4.40 -18.83 -5.39
CA GLU A 45 -5.15 -18.44 -6.58
C GLU A 45 -4.76 -17.03 -7.04
N GLU A 46 -4.69 -16.05 -6.12
CA GLU A 46 -4.26 -14.69 -6.45
C GLU A 46 -2.80 -14.63 -6.90
N GLU A 47 -1.91 -15.44 -6.32
CA GLU A 47 -0.52 -15.56 -6.76
C GLU A 47 -0.44 -16.11 -8.19
N ALA A 48 -1.20 -17.16 -8.50
CA ALA A 48 -1.26 -17.72 -9.85
C ALA A 48 -1.85 -16.73 -10.88
N ASP A 49 -2.86 -15.94 -10.49
CA ASP A 49 -3.44 -14.90 -11.34
C ASP A 49 -2.41 -13.79 -11.65
N LEU A 50 -1.56 -13.42 -10.69
CA LEU A 50 -0.47 -12.47 -10.93
C LEU A 50 0.61 -13.05 -11.85
N ASP A 51 0.98 -14.31 -11.67
CA ASP A 51 1.94 -14.97 -12.56
C ASP A 51 1.46 -14.98 -14.01
N GLU A 52 0.18 -15.26 -14.25
CA GLU A 52 -0.40 -15.19 -15.59
C GLU A 52 -0.44 -13.75 -16.13
N ALA A 53 -0.84 -12.77 -15.31
CA ALA A 53 -0.86 -11.37 -15.72
C ALA A 53 0.55 -10.87 -16.12
N LEU A 54 1.61 -11.30 -15.41
CA LEU A 54 2.99 -11.01 -15.77
C LEU A 54 3.39 -11.67 -17.09
N ALA A 55 2.94 -12.91 -17.32
CA ALA A 55 3.17 -13.59 -18.59
C ALA A 55 2.43 -12.91 -19.77
N GLU A 56 1.22 -12.39 -19.57
CA GLU A 56 0.50 -11.57 -20.55
C GLU A 56 1.29 -10.31 -20.93
N VAL A 57 1.90 -9.63 -19.96
CA VAL A 57 2.78 -8.48 -20.19
C VAL A 57 3.96 -8.86 -21.09
N GLU A 58 4.61 -9.99 -20.83
CA GLU A 58 5.74 -10.48 -21.64
C GLU A 58 5.31 -10.82 -23.07
N ARG A 59 4.10 -11.35 -23.25
CA ARG A 59 3.51 -11.61 -24.57
C ARG A 59 3.01 -10.35 -25.28
N GLY A 60 2.92 -9.22 -24.56
CA GLY A 60 2.36 -7.98 -25.06
C GLY A 60 0.82 -8.01 -25.20
N GLU A 61 0.17 -8.90 -24.46
CA GLU A 61 -1.30 -9.07 -24.42
C GLU A 61 -1.92 -8.03 -23.48
N LEU A 62 -1.58 -6.76 -23.69
CA LEU A 62 -2.08 -5.64 -22.91
C LEU A 62 -3.26 -4.98 -23.61
N ALA A 63 -4.23 -4.52 -22.82
CA ALA A 63 -5.29 -3.68 -23.32
C ALA A 63 -4.72 -2.42 -23.97
N THR A 64 -5.30 -2.05 -25.11
CA THR A 64 -4.97 -0.80 -25.80
C THR A 64 -5.50 0.40 -25.03
N ASP A 65 -4.91 1.57 -25.27
CA ASP A 65 -5.40 2.82 -24.69
C ASP A 65 -6.89 3.10 -24.97
N GLU A 66 -7.40 2.66 -26.12
CA GLU A 66 -8.81 2.83 -26.48
C GLU A 66 -9.72 1.94 -25.64
N GLU A 67 -9.33 0.67 -25.45
CA GLU A 67 -10.05 -0.27 -24.57
C GLU A 67 -10.06 0.21 -23.12
N VAL A 68 -8.91 0.67 -22.61
CA VAL A 68 -8.81 1.25 -21.27
C VAL A 68 -9.73 2.46 -21.11
N ARG A 69 -9.70 3.41 -22.07
CA ARG A 69 -10.59 4.58 -22.04
C ARG A 69 -12.07 4.19 -22.08
N ALA A 70 -12.44 3.20 -22.88
CA ALA A 70 -13.81 2.72 -22.98
C ALA A 70 -14.32 2.16 -21.64
N VAL A 71 -13.47 1.40 -20.93
CA VAL A 71 -13.79 0.87 -19.60
C VAL A 71 -13.91 2.00 -18.57
N LEU A 72 -12.96 2.94 -18.52
CA LEU A 72 -12.99 4.04 -17.54
C LEU A 72 -14.19 4.98 -17.75
N ALA A 73 -14.54 5.27 -19.02
CA ALA A 73 -15.70 6.09 -19.36
C ALA A 73 -17.02 5.52 -18.80
N LYS A 74 -17.15 4.19 -18.70
CA LYS A 74 -18.31 3.53 -18.07
C LYS A 74 -18.47 3.93 -16.60
N TYR A 75 -17.37 4.14 -15.90
CA TYR A 75 -17.34 4.45 -14.47
C TYR A 75 -17.17 5.96 -14.17
N ARG A 76 -17.13 6.81 -15.20
CA ARG A 76 -16.91 8.27 -15.10
C ARG A 76 -15.60 8.64 -14.38
N LEU A 77 -14.59 7.77 -14.50
CA LEU A 77 -13.21 8.02 -14.06
C LEU A 77 -12.41 8.66 -15.19
#